data_AF-A0A434DA27-F1
#
_entry.id   AF-A0A434DA27-F1
#
_cell.length_a   1.000
_cell.length_b   1.000
_cell.length_c   1.000
_cell.angle_alpha   90.00
_cell.angle_beta   90.00
_cell.angle_gamma   90.00
#
_symmetry.space_group_name_H-M   'P 1'
#
loop_
_entity.id
_entity.type
_entity.pdbx_description
1 polymer ?
#
loop_
_entity_poly.entity_id
_entity_poly.type
_entity_poly.pdbx_seq_one_letter_code
_entity_poly.pdbx_strand_id
1 'polypeptide(L)'
;MDVVVVESPAKAKTINKYLGKNYKVLASFGHVRDLPAKDGSVRPDEDFAMSWAVDTASSKRLADIAKAVKDADGLILATDPDREGEAISWHVLEVLKQKRALKDKPVSRVVFNAITKSSVLEAMANPRQIDAPLVDAYLARRALDYLVGFTLSPVLWRKLPGARSAGRVQSVALRLVCDRELEIERFIREEYWQVSALLGTPRKENFEARLTAFDSKKLQKLDISNKAQADDIKAMLEGATFKALSVEAKPTKRNPGPPFTTSTLQQAASSRLGFSASRTMQVAQRLYEGMDIGGETTGLITYMRTDGVQMAPEAISAARDAIAKEFGPKYLPEKPRQYTTKAKNAQEAHEAIRPTDFMRTPASVRQYLDADQARLYEIVWKRAIASQMQPAEIERTTAEIEAVNGARTAELRAIGSVVRFDGFIAAYTDQKDEDSEDEEDRRLPEIRAGEQLDREAINATQHTTEPPPRYSEASLIKKLEELGIGRPSTYTAILKTLEDRDYVSMDKRKLLPQAKGRLLSAFLESFFER
;
A
#
# COMPACT_ATOMS: atom_id res chain seq x y z
N MET A 1 -38.07 -17.85 7.77
CA MET A 1 -36.99 -16.93 8.15
C MET A 1 -35.66 -17.58 7.80
N ASP A 2 -34.79 -16.89 7.06
CA ASP A 2 -33.45 -17.40 6.73
C ASP A 2 -32.42 -17.01 7.80
N VAL A 3 -31.39 -17.83 7.96
CA VAL A 3 -30.23 -17.51 8.79
C VAL A 3 -29.08 -17.03 7.92
N VAL A 4 -28.53 -15.87 8.24
CA VAL A 4 -27.36 -15.29 7.56
C VAL A 4 -26.16 -15.38 8.50
N VAL A 5 -25.03 -15.92 8.05
CA VAL A 5 -23.79 -16.00 8.83
C VAL A 5 -22.72 -15.09 8.21
N VAL A 6 -22.13 -14.22 9.04
CA VAL A 6 -21.07 -13.27 8.66
C VAL A 6 -19.85 -13.43 9.58
N GLU A 7 -18.69 -12.85 9.25
CA GLU A 7 -17.50 -13.05 10.09
C GLU A 7 -17.51 -12.24 11.40
N SER A 8 -18.11 -11.05 11.44
CA SER A 8 -18.01 -10.15 12.60
C SER A 8 -19.36 -9.66 13.16
N PRO A 9 -19.43 -9.32 14.46
CA PRO A 9 -20.65 -8.79 15.08
C PRO A 9 -21.09 -7.43 14.52
N ALA A 10 -20.14 -6.57 14.17
CA ALA A 10 -20.42 -5.25 13.60
C ALA A 10 -21.14 -5.39 12.26
N LYS A 11 -20.59 -6.24 11.38
CA LYS A 11 -21.21 -6.61 10.10
C LYS A 11 -22.59 -7.24 10.28
N ALA A 12 -22.75 -8.11 11.28
CA ALA A 12 -24.04 -8.72 11.60
C ALA A 12 -25.09 -7.66 11.95
N LYS A 13 -24.72 -6.68 12.79
CA LYS A 13 -25.60 -5.57 13.19
C LYS A 13 -26.01 -4.73 11.97
N THR A 14 -25.06 -4.37 11.11
CA THR A 14 -25.32 -3.55 9.91
C THR A 14 -26.25 -4.28 8.93
N ILE A 15 -25.91 -5.53 8.57
CA ILE A 15 -26.70 -6.31 7.60
C ILE A 15 -28.11 -6.61 8.13
N ASN A 16 -28.26 -6.90 9.43
CA ASN A 16 -29.57 -7.15 10.03
C ASN A 16 -30.51 -5.93 9.92
N LYS A 17 -29.98 -4.70 9.98
CA LYS A 17 -30.77 -3.47 9.76
C LYS A 17 -31.30 -3.36 8.33
N TYR A 18 -30.53 -3.83 7.34
CA TYR A 18 -30.94 -3.76 5.93
C TYR A 18 -31.95 -4.84 5.53
N LEU A 19 -31.75 -6.08 6.01
CA LEU A 19 -32.57 -7.23 5.64
C LEU A 19 -33.90 -7.30 6.40
N GLY A 20 -33.97 -6.70 7.59
CA GLY A 20 -35.18 -6.66 8.39
C GLY A 20 -35.54 -8.01 9.03
N LYS A 21 -36.81 -8.16 9.41
CA LYS A 21 -37.29 -9.24 10.31
C LYS A 21 -37.34 -10.64 9.68
N ASN A 22 -37.22 -10.73 8.35
CA ASN A 22 -37.27 -12.01 7.63
C ASN A 22 -35.96 -12.80 7.73
N TYR A 23 -34.92 -12.19 8.28
CA TYR A 23 -33.59 -12.76 8.39
C TYR A 23 -33.10 -12.71 9.84
N LYS A 24 -32.33 -13.72 10.22
CA LYS A 24 -31.57 -13.75 11.47
C LYS A 24 -30.08 -13.76 11.15
N VAL A 25 -29.40 -12.65 11.42
CA VAL A 25 -27.97 -12.52 11.13
C VAL A 25 -27.13 -12.88 12.36
N LEU A 26 -26.18 -13.79 12.20
CA LEU A 26 -25.26 -14.29 13.24
C LEU A 26 -23.81 -14.12 12.81
N ALA A 27 -22.92 -13.94 13.78
CA ALA A 27 -21.48 -13.81 13.53
C ALA A 27 -20.72 -15.11 13.89
N SER A 28 -19.81 -15.54 13.02
CA SER A 28 -18.91 -16.68 13.28
C SER A 28 -17.71 -16.30 14.15
N PHE A 29 -17.35 -15.01 14.23
CA PHE A 29 -16.13 -14.48 14.86
C PHE A 29 -14.84 -14.93 14.14
N GLY A 30 -14.87 -14.92 12.81
CA GLY A 30 -13.76 -15.36 11.95
C GLY A 30 -13.77 -16.87 11.72
N HIS A 31 -12.56 -17.46 11.66
CA HIS A 31 -12.37 -18.91 11.50
C HIS A 31 -12.94 -19.69 12.69
N VAL A 32 -13.70 -20.74 12.40
CA VAL A 32 -14.40 -21.55 13.41
C VAL A 32 -13.72 -22.89 13.72
N ARG A 33 -12.72 -23.27 12.92
CA ARG A 33 -11.87 -24.45 13.12
C ARG A 33 -10.50 -24.18 12.54
N ASP A 34 -9.50 -24.89 13.06
CA ASP A 34 -8.11 -24.84 12.57
C ASP A 34 -7.44 -26.21 12.72
N LEU A 35 -6.24 -26.35 12.14
CA LEU A 35 -5.40 -27.52 12.31
C LEU A 35 -4.97 -27.66 13.79
N PRO A 36 -5.10 -28.85 14.40
CA PRO A 36 -4.52 -29.12 15.70
C PRO A 36 -3.01 -28.83 15.72
N ALA A 37 -2.50 -28.23 16.80
CA ALA A 37 -1.07 -27.96 16.98
C ALA A 37 -0.29 -29.23 17.40
N LYS A 38 -0.45 -30.32 16.65
CA LYS A 38 0.23 -31.61 16.85
C LYS A 38 0.60 -32.23 15.52
N ASP A 39 1.52 -33.19 15.55
CA ASP A 39 1.94 -33.96 14.38
C ASP A 39 0.78 -34.72 13.73
N GLY A 40 0.87 -34.94 12.42
CA GLY A 40 -0.11 -35.67 11.62
C GLY A 40 -1.42 -34.93 11.34
N SER A 41 -1.47 -33.61 11.54
CA SER A 41 -2.67 -32.81 11.24
C SER A 41 -2.88 -32.57 9.74
N VAL A 42 -1.81 -32.73 8.95
CA VAL A 42 -1.85 -32.81 7.48
C VAL A 42 -1.15 -34.12 7.11
N ARG A 43 -1.80 -34.97 6.31
CA ARG A 43 -1.30 -36.30 5.95
C ARG A 43 -1.00 -36.39 4.44
N PRO A 44 0.25 -36.17 4.00
CA PRO A 44 0.61 -36.19 2.59
C PRO A 44 0.28 -37.52 1.88
N ASP A 45 0.43 -38.64 2.58
CA ASP A 45 0.16 -39.99 2.04
C ASP A 45 -1.34 -40.31 1.88
N GLU A 46 -2.23 -39.46 2.40
CA GLU A 46 -3.69 -39.55 2.30
C GLU A 46 -4.26 -38.36 1.51
N ASP A 47 -3.65 -38.01 0.37
CA ASP A 47 -4.06 -36.87 -0.46
C ASP A 47 -4.17 -35.56 0.33
N PHE A 48 -3.17 -35.32 1.20
CA PHE A 48 -3.10 -34.16 2.10
C PHE A 48 -4.30 -34.01 3.04
N ALA A 49 -5.00 -35.10 3.39
CA ALA A 49 -6.13 -35.07 4.30
C ALA A 49 -5.80 -34.32 5.60
N MET A 50 -6.71 -33.41 5.98
CA MET A 50 -6.52 -32.49 7.11
C MET A 50 -7.41 -32.84 8.29
N SER A 51 -6.81 -32.83 9.49
CA SER A 51 -7.52 -32.88 10.75
C SER A 51 -7.92 -31.48 11.19
N TRP A 52 -9.17 -31.30 11.61
CA TRP A 52 -9.69 -30.01 12.07
C TRP A 52 -10.12 -30.09 13.53
N ALA A 53 -9.79 -29.06 14.31
CA ALA A 53 -10.27 -28.87 15.67
C ALA A 53 -11.06 -27.56 15.77
N VAL A 54 -12.14 -27.60 16.54
CA VAL A 54 -12.94 -26.43 16.90
C VAL A 54 -12.55 -26.02 18.31
N ASP A 55 -12.12 -24.78 18.50
CA ASP A 55 -11.83 -24.27 19.85
C ASP A 55 -13.12 -24.07 20.67
N THR A 56 -12.97 -23.87 21.98
CA THR A 56 -14.11 -23.77 22.91
C THR A 56 -15.01 -22.57 22.61
N ALA A 57 -14.45 -21.42 22.22
CA ALA A 57 -15.21 -20.23 21.91
C ALA A 57 -16.01 -20.41 20.62
N SER A 58 -15.36 -20.92 19.57
CA SER A 58 -15.97 -21.26 18.28
C SER A 58 -17.07 -22.32 18.42
N SER A 59 -16.89 -23.31 19.30
CA SER A 59 -17.89 -24.36 19.55
C SER A 59 -19.22 -23.78 20.04
N LYS A 60 -19.17 -22.79 20.95
CA LYS A 60 -20.37 -22.09 21.43
C LYS A 60 -21.06 -21.34 20.28
N ARG A 61 -20.31 -20.61 19.45
CA ARG A 61 -20.86 -19.88 18.30
C ARG A 61 -21.51 -20.80 17.28
N LEU A 62 -20.84 -21.92 16.96
CA LEU A 62 -21.36 -22.93 16.05
C LEU A 62 -22.61 -23.62 16.61
N ALA A 63 -22.72 -23.78 17.93
CA ALA A 63 -23.94 -24.28 18.56
C ALA A 63 -25.11 -23.30 18.40
N ASP A 64 -24.87 -22.00 18.60
CA ASP A 64 -25.87 -20.95 18.39
C ASP A 64 -26.34 -20.89 16.92
N ILE A 65 -25.40 -20.97 15.97
CA ILE A 65 -25.70 -21.02 14.53
C ILE A 65 -26.50 -22.29 14.21
N ALA A 66 -26.04 -23.47 14.65
CA ALA A 66 -26.74 -24.73 14.40
C ALA A 66 -28.16 -24.74 14.98
N LYS A 67 -28.36 -24.14 16.16
CA LYS A 67 -29.69 -23.98 16.76
C LYS A 67 -30.57 -23.08 15.88
N ALA A 68 -30.07 -21.94 15.45
CA ALA A 68 -30.84 -21.02 14.61
C ALA A 68 -31.20 -21.65 13.25
N VAL A 69 -30.26 -22.36 12.62
CA VAL A 69 -30.47 -23.01 11.32
C VAL A 69 -31.52 -24.11 11.39
N LYS A 70 -31.68 -24.82 12.52
CA LYS A 70 -32.70 -25.88 12.68
C LYS A 70 -34.14 -25.37 12.51
N ASP A 71 -34.40 -24.12 12.85
CA ASP A 71 -35.73 -23.49 12.75
C ASP A 71 -35.86 -22.56 11.53
N ALA A 72 -34.80 -22.43 10.71
CA ALA A 72 -34.75 -21.55 9.55
C ALA A 72 -35.25 -22.22 8.25
N ASP A 73 -35.59 -21.44 7.24
CA ASP A 73 -35.93 -21.97 5.91
C ASP A 73 -34.66 -22.35 5.13
N GLY A 74 -33.63 -21.52 5.18
CA GLY A 74 -32.31 -21.77 4.60
C GLY A 74 -31.14 -21.14 5.36
N LEU A 75 -29.93 -21.40 4.87
CA LEU A 75 -28.68 -20.82 5.34
C LEU A 75 -28.03 -19.97 4.24
N ILE A 76 -27.71 -18.72 4.57
CA ILE A 76 -26.96 -17.81 3.71
C ILE A 76 -25.61 -17.51 4.35
N LEU A 77 -24.54 -17.76 3.62
CA LEU A 77 -23.17 -17.48 4.03
C LEU A 77 -22.72 -16.15 3.39
N ALA A 78 -22.40 -15.16 4.22
CA ALA A 78 -22.18 -13.77 3.82
C ALA A 78 -20.83 -13.23 4.33
N THR A 79 -19.81 -14.09 4.32
CA THR A 79 -18.44 -13.72 4.69
C THR A 79 -17.79 -12.82 3.63
N ASP A 80 -16.65 -12.21 3.97
CA ASP A 80 -15.87 -11.38 3.04
C ASP A 80 -15.60 -12.06 1.68
N PRO A 81 -15.41 -11.27 0.61
CA PRO A 81 -15.33 -11.79 -0.75
C PRO A 81 -13.97 -12.45 -1.09
N ASP A 82 -13.01 -12.49 -0.16
CA ASP A 82 -11.70 -13.09 -0.39
C ASP A 82 -11.68 -14.61 -0.10
N ARG A 83 -10.54 -15.24 -0.43
CA ARG A 83 -10.31 -16.65 -0.17
C ARG A 83 -10.45 -17.05 1.30
N GLU A 84 -10.07 -16.17 2.23
CA GLU A 84 -10.21 -16.45 3.67
C GLU A 84 -11.69 -16.46 4.08
N GLY A 85 -12.49 -15.53 3.57
CA GLY A 85 -13.93 -15.50 3.72
C GLY A 85 -14.59 -16.75 3.13
N GLU A 86 -14.16 -17.19 1.95
CA GLU A 86 -14.67 -18.43 1.34
C GLU A 86 -14.39 -19.66 2.21
N ALA A 87 -13.18 -19.75 2.77
CA ALA A 87 -12.79 -20.82 3.68
C ALA A 87 -13.59 -20.80 5.00
N ILE A 88 -13.87 -19.63 5.58
CA ILE A 88 -14.73 -19.50 6.77
C ILE A 88 -16.13 -20.04 6.46
N SER A 89 -16.70 -19.63 5.32
CA SER A 89 -18.01 -20.11 4.85
C SER A 89 -18.03 -21.63 4.70
N TRP A 90 -17.01 -22.20 4.07
CA TRP A 90 -16.85 -23.65 3.95
C TRP A 90 -16.70 -24.34 5.30
N HIS A 91 -15.89 -23.81 6.21
CA HIS A 91 -15.70 -24.37 7.55
C HIS A 91 -17.00 -24.40 8.36
N VAL A 92 -17.79 -23.32 8.33
CA VAL A 92 -19.10 -23.27 8.97
C VAL A 92 -20.03 -24.32 8.38
N LEU A 93 -20.11 -24.40 7.05
CA LEU A 93 -20.96 -25.36 6.34
C LEU A 93 -20.61 -26.81 6.73
N GLU A 94 -19.33 -27.17 6.73
CA GLU A 94 -18.89 -28.52 7.06
C GLU A 94 -19.22 -28.91 8.50
N VAL A 95 -19.03 -28.00 9.47
CA VAL A 95 -19.41 -28.28 10.86
C VAL A 95 -20.93 -28.46 11.00
N LEU A 96 -21.73 -27.66 10.28
CA LEU A 96 -23.19 -27.78 10.31
C LEU A 96 -23.68 -29.09 9.68
N LYS A 97 -23.03 -29.56 8.61
CA LYS A 97 -23.26 -30.89 8.01
C LYS A 97 -22.92 -32.01 8.98
N GLN A 98 -21.74 -31.95 9.62
CA GLN A 98 -21.32 -32.93 10.63
C GLN A 98 -22.30 -33.02 11.80
N LYS A 99 -22.84 -31.88 12.24
CA LYS A 99 -23.87 -31.81 13.29
C LYS A 99 -25.29 -32.19 12.81
N ARG A 100 -25.46 -32.55 11.53
CA ARG A 100 -26.75 -32.81 10.87
C ARG A 100 -27.78 -31.68 11.11
N ALA A 101 -27.30 -30.44 11.16
CA ALA A 101 -28.13 -29.27 11.47
C ALA A 101 -28.93 -28.76 10.25
N LEU A 102 -28.42 -29.02 9.03
CA LEU A 102 -29.00 -28.50 7.77
C LEU A 102 -30.14 -29.35 7.21
N LYS A 103 -30.05 -30.69 7.31
CA LYS A 103 -30.95 -31.62 6.60
C LYS A 103 -31.03 -31.23 5.10
N ASP A 104 -32.23 -31.03 4.55
CA ASP A 104 -32.47 -30.71 3.14
C ASP A 104 -32.58 -29.19 2.87
N LYS A 105 -32.19 -28.35 3.82
CA LYS A 105 -32.34 -26.89 3.69
C LYS A 105 -31.36 -26.32 2.65
N PRO A 106 -31.81 -25.36 1.83
CA PRO A 106 -30.94 -24.70 0.86
C PRO A 106 -29.81 -23.94 1.57
N VAL A 107 -28.63 -24.00 0.95
CA VAL A 107 -27.45 -23.23 1.35
C VAL A 107 -27.04 -22.35 0.18
N SER A 108 -26.81 -21.07 0.45
CA SER A 108 -26.32 -20.11 -0.53
C SER A 108 -25.16 -19.29 0.03
N ARG A 109 -24.38 -18.71 -0.88
CA ARG A 109 -23.23 -17.84 -0.62
C ARG A 109 -23.49 -16.50 -1.30
N VAL A 110 -23.37 -15.41 -0.56
CA VAL A 110 -23.52 -14.05 -1.07
C VAL A 110 -22.24 -13.25 -0.80
N VAL A 111 -21.76 -12.51 -1.78
CA VAL A 111 -20.56 -11.66 -1.69
C VAL A 111 -20.92 -10.23 -2.03
N PHE A 112 -20.27 -9.29 -1.36
CA PHE A 112 -20.40 -7.87 -1.64
C PHE A 112 -19.07 -7.18 -1.34
N ASN A 113 -18.73 -6.16 -2.13
CA ASN A 113 -17.50 -5.38 -1.97
C ASN A 113 -17.71 -4.15 -1.06
N ALA A 114 -18.95 -3.85 -0.67
CA ALA A 114 -19.33 -2.75 0.20
C ALA A 114 -20.55 -3.14 1.05
N ILE A 115 -20.61 -2.64 2.29
CA ILE A 115 -21.73 -2.89 3.22
C ILE A 115 -22.69 -1.70 3.18
N THR A 116 -23.29 -1.48 2.00
CA THR A 116 -24.39 -0.53 1.79
C THR A 116 -25.71 -1.29 1.68
N LYS A 117 -26.83 -0.60 1.89
CA LYS A 117 -28.16 -1.22 1.73
C LYS A 117 -28.36 -1.79 0.33
N SER A 118 -27.98 -1.06 -0.71
CA SER A 118 -28.12 -1.51 -2.11
C SER A 118 -27.26 -2.74 -2.39
N SER A 119 -25.96 -2.70 -2.06
CA SER A 119 -25.04 -3.82 -2.34
C SER A 119 -25.43 -5.09 -1.59
N VAL A 120 -25.93 -4.97 -0.36
CA VAL A 120 -26.40 -6.14 0.41
C VAL A 120 -27.67 -6.74 -0.20
N LEU A 121 -28.66 -5.91 -0.59
CA LEU A 121 -29.90 -6.40 -1.19
C LEU A 121 -29.66 -7.02 -2.56
N GLU A 122 -28.79 -6.43 -3.38
CA GLU A 122 -28.40 -6.97 -4.69
C GLU A 122 -27.69 -8.32 -4.56
N ALA A 123 -26.77 -8.46 -3.60
CA ALA A 123 -26.08 -9.72 -3.33
C ALA A 123 -27.05 -10.81 -2.86
N MET A 124 -28.06 -10.45 -2.05
CA MET A 124 -29.11 -11.40 -1.64
C MET A 124 -30.00 -11.85 -2.79
N ALA A 125 -30.21 -10.98 -3.80
CA ALA A 125 -30.96 -11.32 -5.00
C ALA A 125 -30.18 -12.23 -5.97
N ASN A 126 -28.85 -12.25 -5.88
CA ASN A 126 -27.97 -13.01 -6.77
C ASN A 126 -27.04 -13.96 -5.99
N PRO A 127 -27.59 -14.94 -5.25
CA PRO A 127 -26.78 -15.90 -4.51
C PRO A 127 -25.99 -16.80 -5.46
N ARG A 128 -24.80 -17.21 -5.03
CA ARG A 128 -23.99 -18.26 -5.65
C ARG A 128 -23.79 -19.43 -4.71
N GLN A 129 -23.12 -20.48 -5.20
CA GLN A 129 -22.60 -21.55 -4.37
C GLN A 129 -21.20 -21.19 -3.84
N ILE A 130 -20.72 -21.94 -2.85
CA ILE A 130 -19.33 -21.86 -2.43
C ILE A 130 -18.42 -22.18 -3.62
N ASP A 131 -17.40 -21.36 -3.82
CA ASP A 131 -16.39 -21.52 -4.84
C ASP A 131 -15.34 -22.53 -4.36
N ALA A 132 -15.44 -23.76 -4.87
CA ALA A 132 -14.54 -24.84 -4.49
C ALA A 132 -13.06 -24.53 -4.82
N PRO A 133 -12.70 -24.01 -6.01
CA PRO A 133 -11.33 -23.57 -6.30
C PRO A 133 -10.73 -22.60 -5.27
N LEU A 134 -11.50 -21.63 -4.77
CA LEU A 134 -11.03 -20.72 -3.71
C LEU A 134 -10.78 -21.47 -2.39
N VAL A 135 -11.68 -22.39 -2.01
CA VAL A 135 -11.49 -23.24 -0.83
C VAL A 135 -10.24 -24.12 -0.99
N ASP A 136 -10.04 -24.75 -2.14
CA ASP A 136 -8.89 -25.59 -2.41
C ASP A 136 -7.59 -24.80 -2.37
N ALA A 137 -7.59 -23.56 -2.89
CA ALA A 137 -6.45 -22.65 -2.77
C ALA A 137 -6.14 -22.29 -1.31
N TYR A 138 -7.16 -22.17 -0.45
CA TYR A 138 -6.97 -21.95 0.98
C TYR A 138 -6.37 -23.19 1.65
N LEU A 139 -6.94 -24.37 1.37
CA LEU A 139 -6.49 -25.64 1.90
C LEU A 139 -5.04 -25.93 1.50
N ALA A 140 -4.71 -25.81 0.21
CA ALA A 140 -3.34 -26.00 -0.27
C ALA A 140 -2.35 -25.06 0.45
N ARG A 141 -2.72 -23.80 0.65
CA ARG A 141 -1.90 -22.85 1.44
C ARG A 141 -1.74 -23.31 2.89
N ARG A 142 -2.84 -23.73 3.54
CA ARG A 142 -2.83 -24.18 4.94
C ARG A 142 -1.98 -25.44 5.11
N ALA A 143 -2.07 -26.39 4.17
CA ALA A 143 -1.24 -27.59 4.12
C ALA A 143 0.24 -27.22 4.06
N LEU A 144 0.60 -26.38 3.09
CA LEU A 144 1.97 -25.95 2.85
C LEU A 144 2.56 -25.24 4.06
N ASP A 145 1.83 -24.27 4.61
CA ASP A 145 2.31 -23.50 5.76
C ASP A 145 2.47 -24.39 7.01
N TYR A 146 1.59 -25.39 7.21
CA TYR A 146 1.72 -26.39 8.27
C TYR A 146 2.93 -27.31 8.06
N LEU A 147 3.09 -27.90 6.87
CA LEU A 147 4.16 -28.84 6.58
C LEU A 147 5.53 -28.17 6.70
N VAL A 148 5.70 -26.97 6.14
CA VAL A 148 6.96 -26.20 6.29
C VAL A 148 7.22 -25.88 7.77
N GLY A 149 6.21 -25.37 8.47
CA GLY A 149 6.37 -24.99 9.88
C GLY A 149 6.72 -26.20 10.76
N PHE A 150 5.99 -27.29 10.62
CA PHE A 150 6.12 -28.47 11.49
C PHE A 150 7.39 -29.28 11.20
N THR A 151 7.81 -29.39 9.93
CA THR A 151 9.05 -30.09 9.57
C THR A 151 10.31 -29.29 9.92
N LEU A 152 10.27 -27.96 9.74
CA LEU A 152 11.44 -27.11 9.94
C LEU A 152 11.67 -26.72 11.41
N SER A 153 10.60 -26.52 12.20
CA SER A 153 10.73 -26.05 13.59
C SER A 153 11.58 -26.95 14.49
N PRO A 154 11.46 -28.30 14.47
CA PRO A 154 12.30 -29.18 15.27
C PRO A 154 13.79 -29.09 14.92
N VAL A 155 14.11 -28.85 13.64
CA VAL A 155 15.50 -28.63 13.19
C VAL A 155 16.02 -27.31 13.76
N LEU A 156 15.23 -26.24 13.67
CA LEU A 156 15.58 -24.93 14.21
C LEU A 156 15.79 -24.96 15.72
N TRP A 157 14.89 -25.59 16.48
CA TRP A 157 15.02 -25.68 17.94
C TRP A 157 16.29 -26.41 18.38
N ARG A 158 16.72 -27.42 17.61
CA ARG A 158 17.92 -28.20 17.90
C ARG A 158 19.21 -27.48 17.49
N LYS A 159 19.20 -26.76 16.37
CA LYS A 159 20.40 -26.13 15.79
C LYS A 159 20.59 -24.67 16.19
N LEU A 160 19.51 -23.98 16.56
CA LEU A 160 19.49 -22.58 16.98
C LEU A 160 18.66 -22.44 18.26
N PRO A 161 19.23 -22.75 19.44
CA PRO A 161 18.53 -22.63 20.72
C PRO A 161 17.93 -21.22 20.90
N GLY A 162 16.63 -21.17 21.19
CA GLY A 162 15.87 -19.93 21.31
C GLY A 162 15.16 -19.47 20.03
N ALA A 163 15.53 -19.96 18.84
CA ALA A 163 14.77 -19.74 17.61
C ALA A 163 13.34 -20.29 17.75
N ARG A 164 12.34 -19.50 17.36
CA ARG A 164 10.95 -19.99 17.20
C ARG A 164 10.80 -20.61 15.81
N SER A 165 9.57 -20.94 15.40
CA SER A 165 9.33 -21.51 14.07
C SER A 165 9.76 -20.55 12.96
N ALA A 166 10.15 -21.11 11.81
CA ALA A 166 10.24 -20.37 10.55
C ALA A 166 8.97 -20.64 9.74
N GLY A 167 8.46 -19.60 9.09
CA GLY A 167 7.34 -19.72 8.17
C GLY A 167 7.81 -19.31 6.78
N ARG A 168 7.30 -20.00 5.75
CA ARG A 168 7.72 -19.83 4.34
C ARG A 168 7.75 -18.37 3.87
N VAL A 169 6.77 -17.56 4.27
CA VAL A 169 6.68 -16.14 3.86
C VAL A 169 7.41 -15.23 4.83
N GLN A 170 7.33 -15.54 6.13
CA GLN A 170 7.99 -14.78 7.19
C GLN A 170 9.52 -14.82 7.06
N SER A 171 10.10 -15.98 6.73
CA SER A 171 11.56 -16.11 6.56
C SER A 171 12.08 -15.23 5.43
N VAL A 172 11.35 -15.14 4.31
CA VAL A 172 11.75 -14.27 3.19
C VAL A 172 11.63 -12.79 3.55
N ALA A 173 10.56 -12.40 4.25
CA ALA A 173 10.43 -11.02 4.75
C ALA A 173 11.55 -10.66 5.75
N LEU A 174 11.91 -11.59 6.65
CA LEU A 174 13.03 -11.44 7.56
C LEU A 174 14.36 -11.29 6.80
N ARG A 175 14.57 -12.13 5.78
CA ARG A 175 15.74 -12.07 4.92
C ARG A 175 15.91 -10.69 4.28
N LEU A 176 14.84 -10.11 3.72
CA LEU A 176 14.89 -8.75 3.17
C LEU A 176 15.39 -7.72 4.19
N VAL A 177 14.92 -7.81 5.44
CA VAL A 177 15.35 -6.90 6.52
C VAL A 177 16.83 -7.15 6.88
N CYS A 178 17.25 -8.41 6.97
CA CYS A 178 18.65 -8.78 7.23
C CYS A 178 19.60 -8.33 6.12
N ASP A 179 19.22 -8.55 4.85
CA ASP A 179 20.02 -8.17 3.68
C ASP A 179 20.19 -6.65 3.61
N ARG A 180 19.12 -5.88 3.85
CA ARG A 180 19.21 -4.42 3.94
C ARG A 180 20.17 -3.98 5.05
N GLU A 181 20.14 -4.65 6.20
CA GLU A 181 21.04 -4.30 7.30
C GLU A 181 22.51 -4.64 6.95
N LEU A 182 22.75 -5.75 6.25
CA LEU A 182 24.08 -6.10 5.73
C LEU A 182 24.56 -5.11 4.67
N GLU A 183 23.68 -4.64 3.77
CA GLU A 183 23.96 -3.57 2.81
C GLU A 183 24.42 -2.30 3.54
N ILE A 184 23.73 -1.91 4.62
CA ILE A 184 24.07 -0.74 5.44
C ILE A 184 25.42 -0.93 6.15
N GLU A 185 25.64 -2.10 6.76
CA GLU A 185 26.87 -2.39 7.52
C GLU A 185 28.12 -2.48 6.64
N ARG A 186 27.96 -2.95 5.39
CA ARG A 186 29.04 -3.06 4.40
C ARG A 186 29.22 -1.80 3.56
N PHE A 187 28.34 -0.81 3.71
CA PHE A 187 28.38 0.39 2.90
C PHE A 187 29.62 1.24 3.22
N ILE A 188 30.47 1.44 2.22
CA ILE A 188 31.61 2.34 2.30
C ILE A 188 31.15 3.70 1.76
N ARG A 189 31.17 4.69 2.63
CA ARG A 189 30.81 6.07 2.29
C ARG A 189 31.86 6.66 1.35
N GLU A 190 31.39 7.28 0.29
CA GLU A 190 32.21 7.99 -0.69
C GLU A 190 31.88 9.49 -0.61
N GLU A 191 32.92 10.32 -0.57
CA GLU A 191 32.77 11.76 -0.63
C GLU A 191 32.59 12.20 -2.08
N TYR A 192 31.71 13.18 -2.29
CA TYR A 192 31.55 13.84 -3.57
C TYR A 192 31.20 15.31 -3.36
N TRP A 193 31.46 16.14 -4.37
CA TRP A 193 31.16 17.56 -4.32
C TRP A 193 30.08 17.90 -5.33
N GLN A 194 29.13 18.71 -4.91
CA GLN A 194 28.20 19.37 -5.79
C GLN A 194 28.64 20.81 -5.98
N VAL A 195 28.84 21.21 -7.23
CA VAL A 195 29.20 22.59 -7.56
C VAL A 195 27.97 23.28 -8.17
N SER A 196 27.59 24.41 -7.59
CA SER A 196 26.52 25.27 -8.09
C SER A 196 26.94 26.74 -8.14
N ALA A 197 26.32 27.50 -9.03
CA ALA A 197 26.46 28.95 -9.12
C ALA A 197 25.14 29.61 -8.75
N LEU A 198 25.19 30.59 -7.84
CA LEU A 198 24.13 31.55 -7.65
C LEU A 198 24.34 32.67 -8.66
N LEU A 199 23.40 32.80 -9.59
CA LEU A 199 23.47 33.72 -10.73
C LEU A 199 22.34 34.76 -10.63
N GLY A 200 22.65 35.99 -11.01
CA GLY A 200 21.73 37.11 -11.11
C GLY A 200 21.35 37.40 -12.56
N THR A 201 20.07 37.62 -12.81
CA THR A 201 19.60 38.11 -14.11
C THR A 201 19.84 39.63 -14.24
N PRO A 202 19.80 40.21 -15.45
CA PRO A 202 19.81 41.67 -15.64
C PRO A 202 18.71 42.42 -14.87
N ARG A 203 17.65 41.71 -14.46
CA ARG A 203 16.51 42.21 -13.70
C ARG A 203 16.72 42.14 -12.17
N LYS A 204 17.93 41.76 -11.72
CA LYS A 204 18.32 41.63 -10.31
C LYS A 204 17.52 40.58 -9.53
N GLU A 205 17.12 39.52 -10.24
CA GLU A 205 16.56 38.31 -9.65
C GLU A 205 17.59 37.17 -9.68
N ASN A 206 17.69 36.42 -8.59
CA ASN A 206 18.71 35.39 -8.42
C ASN A 206 18.13 33.98 -8.62
N PHE A 207 18.96 33.07 -9.13
CA PHE A 207 18.64 31.65 -9.24
C PHE A 207 19.90 30.80 -9.12
N GLU A 208 19.72 29.53 -8.77
CA GLU A 208 20.81 28.57 -8.64
C GLU A 208 20.89 27.71 -9.91
N ALA A 209 22.11 27.52 -10.43
CA ALA A 209 22.41 26.62 -11.53
C ALA A 209 23.47 25.60 -11.09
N ARG A 210 23.24 24.31 -11.35
CA ARG A 210 24.17 23.22 -11.00
C ARG A 210 25.08 22.87 -12.17
N LEU A 211 26.34 22.57 -11.88
CA LEU A 211 27.31 22.15 -12.88
C LEU A 211 26.89 20.81 -13.52
N THR A 212 26.95 20.72 -14.84
CA THR A 212 26.65 19.51 -15.62
C THR A 212 27.80 19.06 -16.52
N ALA A 213 28.72 19.95 -16.87
CA ALA A 213 29.94 19.61 -17.60
C ALA A 213 31.08 20.58 -17.28
N PHE A 214 32.32 20.10 -17.41
CA PHE A 214 33.53 20.88 -17.20
C PHE A 214 34.61 20.46 -18.21
N ASP A 215 35.23 21.43 -18.89
CA ASP A 215 36.23 21.25 -19.95
C ASP A 215 35.82 20.15 -20.97
N SER A 216 34.60 20.30 -21.53
CA SER A 216 33.95 19.38 -22.48
C SER A 216 33.63 17.97 -21.97
N LYS A 217 33.83 17.69 -20.68
CA LYS A 217 33.44 16.41 -20.05
C LYS A 217 32.12 16.57 -19.30
N LYS A 218 31.09 15.82 -19.69
CA LYS A 218 29.85 15.69 -18.90
C LYS A 218 30.14 15.04 -17.56
N LEU A 219 29.55 15.59 -16.51
CA LEU A 219 29.73 15.14 -15.13
C LEU A 219 28.44 14.46 -14.62
N GLN A 220 28.62 13.33 -13.95
CA GLN A 220 27.62 12.69 -13.13
C GLN A 220 27.76 13.12 -11.67
N LYS A 221 26.75 12.78 -10.84
CA LYS A 221 26.67 13.19 -9.43
C LYS A 221 27.94 12.88 -8.61
N LEU A 222 28.62 11.77 -8.89
CA LEU A 222 29.80 11.31 -8.14
C LEU A 222 31.13 11.61 -8.83
N ASP A 223 31.14 12.32 -9.96
CA ASP A 223 32.37 12.53 -10.76
C ASP A 223 33.35 13.56 -10.16
N ILE A 224 32.90 14.35 -9.19
CA ILE A 224 33.76 15.28 -8.44
C ILE A 224 34.02 14.64 -7.07
N SER A 225 35.04 13.77 -7.01
CA SER A 225 35.27 12.87 -5.88
C SER A 225 36.29 13.38 -4.86
N ASN A 226 36.87 14.56 -5.08
CA ASN A 226 37.83 15.15 -4.16
C ASN A 226 37.78 16.69 -4.15
N LYS A 227 38.22 17.25 -3.02
CA LYS A 227 38.23 18.70 -2.79
C LYS A 227 39.08 19.48 -3.81
N ALA A 228 40.23 18.96 -4.23
CA ALA A 228 41.11 19.68 -5.16
C ALA A 228 40.43 19.91 -6.53
N GLN A 229 39.72 18.90 -7.04
CA GLN A 229 38.92 19.02 -8.25
C GLN A 229 37.76 20.01 -8.08
N ALA A 230 37.06 19.96 -6.94
CA ALA A 230 35.97 20.89 -6.64
C ALA A 230 36.47 22.35 -6.54
N ASP A 231 37.62 22.56 -5.88
CA ASP A 231 38.25 23.87 -5.73
C ASP A 231 38.78 24.40 -7.07
N ASP A 232 39.32 23.55 -7.96
CA ASP A 232 39.73 23.93 -9.32
C ASP A 232 38.54 24.41 -10.17
N ILE A 233 37.43 23.65 -10.15
CA ILE A 233 36.20 24.03 -10.84
C ILE A 233 35.65 25.33 -10.25
N LYS A 234 35.62 25.45 -8.92
CA LYS A 234 35.15 26.65 -8.24
C LYS A 234 35.97 27.88 -8.64
N ALA A 235 37.30 27.80 -8.62
CA ALA A 235 38.17 28.89 -9.02
C ALA A 235 37.97 29.28 -10.51
N MET A 236 37.76 28.30 -11.38
CA MET A 236 37.41 28.54 -12.78
C MET A 236 36.12 29.37 -12.88
N LEU A 237 35.06 28.94 -12.19
CA LEU A 237 33.76 29.61 -12.19
C LEU A 237 33.78 30.99 -11.51
N GLU A 238 34.63 31.22 -10.52
CA GLU A 238 34.78 32.54 -9.87
C GLU A 238 35.32 33.62 -10.81
N GLY A 239 36.18 33.24 -11.76
CA GLY A 239 36.71 34.12 -12.80
C GLY A 239 35.94 34.07 -14.13
N ALA A 240 34.87 33.28 -14.21
CA ALA A 240 34.13 33.07 -15.46
C ALA A 240 33.12 34.18 -15.75
N THR A 241 32.83 34.36 -17.04
CA THR A 241 31.62 35.05 -17.51
C THR A 241 30.52 34.02 -17.75
N PHE A 242 29.28 34.35 -17.42
CA PHE A 242 28.13 33.44 -17.50
C PHE A 242 27.12 33.93 -18.50
N LYS A 243 26.70 33.05 -19.41
CA LYS A 243 25.72 33.36 -20.46
C LYS A 243 24.66 32.27 -20.55
N ALA A 244 23.38 32.64 -20.57
CA ALA A 244 22.32 31.69 -20.88
C ALA A 244 22.40 31.29 -22.36
N LEU A 245 22.74 30.04 -22.67
CA LEU A 245 22.80 29.55 -24.06
C LEU A 245 21.41 29.31 -24.60
N SER A 246 20.58 28.61 -23.84
CA SER A 246 19.22 28.27 -24.20
C SER A 246 18.31 28.31 -22.98
N VAL A 247 17.05 28.64 -23.23
CA VAL A 247 15.98 28.58 -22.24
C VAL A 247 14.80 27.92 -22.92
N GLU A 248 14.47 26.71 -22.49
CA GLU A 248 13.38 25.92 -23.05
C GLU A 248 12.28 25.72 -22.03
N ALA A 249 11.09 26.24 -22.33
CA ALA A 249 9.87 25.95 -21.59
C ALA A 249 9.10 24.82 -22.30
N LYS A 250 8.87 23.70 -21.61
CA LYS A 250 8.12 22.56 -22.14
C LYS A 250 6.90 22.28 -21.26
N PRO A 251 5.68 22.19 -21.84
CA PRO A 251 4.53 21.71 -21.11
C PRO A 251 4.70 20.21 -20.83
N THR A 252 4.49 19.84 -19.58
CA THR A 252 4.49 18.46 -19.11
C THR A 252 3.21 18.20 -18.35
N LYS A 253 2.72 16.96 -18.41
CA LYS A 253 1.51 16.54 -17.70
C LYS A 253 1.87 15.52 -16.64
N ARG A 254 1.40 15.75 -15.42
CA ARG A 254 1.46 14.76 -14.34
C ARG A 254 0.10 14.11 -14.21
N ASN A 255 0.04 12.80 -14.43
CA ASN A 255 -1.21 12.05 -14.30
C ASN A 255 -1.48 11.63 -12.85
N PRO A 256 -2.75 11.56 -12.43
CA PRO A 256 -3.11 10.98 -11.14
C PRO A 256 -2.81 9.48 -11.10
N GLY A 257 -2.38 9.02 -9.93
CA GLY A 257 -2.27 7.59 -9.64
C GLY A 257 -3.64 6.91 -9.45
N PRO A 258 -3.67 5.56 -9.46
CA PRO A 258 -4.91 4.81 -9.25
C PRO A 258 -5.48 5.01 -7.83
N PRO A 259 -6.76 4.65 -7.59
CA PRO A 259 -7.28 4.46 -6.24
C PRO A 259 -6.43 3.45 -5.44
N PHE A 260 -6.64 3.41 -4.13
CA PHE A 260 -5.80 2.59 -3.26
C PHE A 260 -6.02 1.07 -3.46
N THR A 261 -4.92 0.34 -3.51
CA THR A 261 -4.84 -1.07 -3.10
C THR A 261 -4.55 -1.15 -1.60
N THR A 262 -4.54 -2.35 -1.00
CA THR A 262 -4.14 -2.52 0.41
C THR A 262 -2.71 -2.04 0.66
N SER A 263 -1.77 -2.39 -0.22
CA SER A 263 -0.37 -2.00 -0.08
C SER A 263 -0.20 -0.49 -0.16
N THR A 264 -0.80 0.16 -1.16
CA THR A 264 -0.68 1.61 -1.34
C THR A 264 -1.42 2.41 -0.26
N LEU A 265 -2.53 1.89 0.29
CA LEU A 265 -3.19 2.46 1.47
C LEU A 265 -2.27 2.41 2.70
N GLN A 266 -1.65 1.26 2.97
CA GLN A 266 -0.73 1.09 4.10
C GLN A 266 0.49 2.00 3.98
N GLN A 267 1.02 2.16 2.76
CA GLN A 267 2.10 3.11 2.48
C GLN A 267 1.69 4.55 2.78
N ALA A 268 0.55 5.02 2.24
CA ALA A 268 0.07 6.37 2.45
C ALA A 268 -0.32 6.66 3.92
N ALA A 269 -0.90 5.67 4.62
CA ALA A 269 -1.24 5.81 6.03
C ALA A 269 0.02 5.87 6.92
N SER A 270 1.07 5.13 6.58
CA SER A 270 2.35 5.20 7.29
C SER A 270 3.04 6.55 7.11
N SER A 271 3.14 7.06 5.88
CA SER A 271 3.83 8.33 5.60
C SER A 271 3.06 9.53 6.15
N ARG A 272 1.75 9.63 5.87
CA ARG A 272 0.94 10.80 6.21
C ARG A 272 0.36 10.79 7.61
N LEU A 273 -0.04 9.61 8.10
CA LEU A 273 -0.79 9.49 9.36
C LEU A 273 0.04 8.89 10.49
N GLY A 274 1.22 8.35 10.18
CA GLY A 274 2.07 7.64 11.14
C GLY A 274 1.45 6.33 11.62
N PHE A 275 0.52 5.73 10.86
CA PHE A 275 -0.12 4.48 11.24
C PHE A 275 0.77 3.29 10.90
N SER A 276 0.82 2.31 11.81
CA SER A 276 1.31 0.97 11.46
C SER A 276 0.33 0.30 10.49
N ALA A 277 0.80 -0.72 9.78
CA ALA A 277 -0.02 -1.54 8.90
C ALA A 277 -1.19 -2.16 9.69
N SER A 278 -0.95 -2.62 10.93
CA SER A 278 -2.00 -3.17 11.80
C SER A 278 -3.08 -2.15 12.15
N ARG A 279 -2.68 -0.96 12.59
CA ARG A 279 -3.61 0.13 12.91
C ARG A 279 -4.41 0.55 11.67
N THR A 280 -3.75 0.67 10.52
CA THR A 280 -4.38 1.00 9.24
C THR A 280 -5.50 0.01 8.91
N MET A 281 -5.21 -1.29 8.96
CA MET A 281 -6.20 -2.33 8.64
C MET A 281 -7.33 -2.39 9.66
N GLN A 282 -7.06 -2.15 10.95
CA GLN A 282 -8.10 -2.11 11.98
C GLN A 282 -9.08 -0.95 11.75
N VAL A 283 -8.57 0.24 11.43
CA VAL A 283 -9.41 1.42 11.16
C VAL A 283 -10.18 1.23 9.85
N ALA A 284 -9.53 0.71 8.81
CA ALA A 284 -10.18 0.39 7.54
C ALA A 284 -11.30 -0.65 7.69
N GLN A 285 -11.10 -1.71 8.49
CA GLN A 285 -12.14 -2.69 8.80
C GLN A 285 -13.39 -2.01 9.40
N ARG A 286 -13.22 -1.11 10.37
CA ARG A 286 -14.36 -0.39 10.97
C ARG A 286 -15.09 0.49 9.96
N LEU A 287 -14.35 1.19 9.10
CA LEU A 287 -14.93 1.99 8.02
C LEU A 287 -15.69 1.13 7.00
N TYR A 288 -15.26 -0.10 6.75
CA TYR A 288 -15.94 -1.05 5.87
C TYR A 288 -17.20 -1.67 6.51
N GLU A 289 -17.10 -2.14 7.76
CA GLU A 289 -18.18 -2.88 8.45
C GLU A 289 -19.41 -2.03 8.81
N GLY A 290 -19.21 -0.73 8.99
CA GLY A 290 -20.29 0.23 9.11
C GLY A 290 -20.09 1.27 10.21
N MET A 291 -20.46 2.51 9.89
CA MET A 291 -20.52 3.65 10.81
C MET A 291 -21.97 4.14 10.92
N ASP A 292 -22.37 4.59 12.10
CA ASP A 292 -23.67 5.25 12.31
C ASP A 292 -23.57 6.71 11.87
N ILE A 293 -24.09 7.03 10.68
CA ILE A 293 -24.08 8.35 10.03
C ILE A 293 -25.51 8.88 9.99
N GLY A 294 -25.84 9.88 10.82
CA GLY A 294 -27.15 10.55 10.76
C GLY A 294 -28.37 9.63 10.94
N GLY A 295 -28.23 8.52 11.67
CA GLY A 295 -29.29 7.52 11.88
C GLY A 295 -29.26 6.33 10.92
N GLU A 296 -28.40 6.35 9.90
CA GLU A 296 -28.14 5.24 8.98
C GLU A 296 -26.84 4.54 9.36
N THR A 297 -26.83 3.20 9.48
CA THR A 297 -25.57 2.44 9.60
C THR A 297 -25.12 2.01 8.22
N THR A 298 -23.91 2.40 7.82
CA THR A 298 -23.41 2.16 6.46
C THR A 298 -21.89 2.01 6.43
N GLY A 299 -21.38 1.10 5.61
CA GLY A 299 -19.95 1.09 5.27
C GLY A 299 -19.59 2.38 4.52
N LEU A 300 -18.48 3.00 4.90
CA LEU A 300 -17.94 4.22 4.27
C LEU A 300 -16.90 3.93 3.20
N ILE A 301 -16.23 2.78 3.24
CA ILE A 301 -15.28 2.37 2.21
C ILE A 301 -15.62 0.97 1.67
N THR A 302 -15.13 0.67 0.47
CA THR A 302 -15.11 -0.69 -0.09
C THR A 302 -14.15 -1.59 0.68
N TYR A 303 -14.22 -2.88 0.39
CA TYR A 303 -13.39 -3.90 1.01
C TYR A 303 -11.90 -3.57 0.90
N MET A 304 -11.22 -3.53 2.05
CA MET A 304 -9.87 -3.00 2.19
C MET A 304 -8.73 -4.01 1.95
N ARG A 305 -9.05 -5.28 1.66
CA ARG A 305 -8.07 -6.33 1.30
C ARG A 305 -8.18 -6.62 -0.19
N THR A 306 -7.48 -5.83 -0.99
CA THR A 306 -7.60 -5.82 -2.44
C THR A 306 -6.26 -5.44 -3.06
N ASP A 307 -5.91 -6.13 -4.14
CA ASP A 307 -4.87 -5.76 -5.10
C ASP A 307 -5.46 -5.07 -6.35
N GLY A 308 -6.78 -4.89 -6.39
CA GLY A 308 -7.51 -4.21 -7.45
C GLY A 308 -7.33 -2.70 -7.41
N VAL A 309 -7.28 -2.11 -8.60
CA VAL A 309 -7.24 -0.65 -8.83
C VAL A 309 -8.47 -0.15 -9.61
N GLN A 310 -9.30 -1.09 -10.06
CA GLN A 310 -10.53 -0.82 -10.80
C GLN A 310 -11.59 -0.23 -9.88
N MET A 311 -12.45 0.62 -10.43
CA MET A 311 -13.71 1.02 -9.81
C MET A 311 -14.87 0.59 -10.70
N ALA A 312 -16.00 0.25 -10.10
CA ALA A 312 -17.22 -0.07 -10.82
C ALA A 312 -17.71 1.16 -11.63
N PRO A 313 -18.37 0.97 -12.79
CA PRO A 313 -18.83 2.08 -13.63
C PRO A 313 -19.69 3.12 -12.89
N GLU A 314 -20.59 2.67 -12.01
CA GLU A 314 -21.43 3.51 -11.18
C GLU A 314 -20.62 4.33 -10.17
N ALA A 315 -19.53 3.77 -9.63
CA ALA A 315 -18.63 4.48 -8.73
C ALA A 315 -17.80 5.53 -9.46
N ILE A 316 -17.37 5.24 -10.70
CA ILE A 316 -16.72 6.21 -11.57
C ILE A 316 -17.67 7.38 -11.85
N SER A 317 -18.94 7.10 -12.18
CA SER A 317 -19.94 8.15 -12.39
C SER A 317 -20.12 9.01 -11.14
N ALA A 318 -20.29 8.39 -9.96
CA ALA A 318 -20.45 9.12 -8.70
C ALA A 318 -19.21 9.98 -8.34
N ALA A 319 -18.00 9.48 -8.61
CA ALA A 319 -16.76 10.25 -8.43
C ALA A 319 -16.73 11.48 -9.34
N ARG A 320 -17.16 11.34 -10.60
CA ARG A 320 -17.21 12.44 -11.58
C ARG A 320 -18.20 13.52 -11.13
N ASP A 321 -19.37 13.12 -10.64
CA ASP A 321 -20.37 14.05 -10.10
C ASP A 321 -19.84 14.81 -8.88
N ALA A 322 -19.15 14.10 -7.97
CA ALA A 322 -18.51 14.72 -6.81
C ALA A 322 -17.37 15.67 -7.21
N ILE A 323 -16.57 15.35 -8.23
CA ILE A 323 -15.54 16.26 -8.76
C ILE A 323 -16.18 17.54 -9.30
N ALA A 324 -17.23 17.41 -10.12
CA ALA A 324 -17.93 18.56 -10.68
C ALA A 324 -18.52 19.47 -9.60
N LYS A 325 -19.03 18.88 -8.50
CA LYS A 325 -19.62 19.61 -7.38
C LYS A 325 -18.59 20.27 -6.46
N GLU A 326 -17.54 19.53 -6.06
CA GLU A 326 -16.59 19.98 -5.03
C GLU A 326 -15.43 20.80 -5.61
N PHE A 327 -15.00 20.52 -6.85
CA PHE A 327 -13.84 21.17 -7.48
C PHE A 327 -14.23 22.03 -8.70
N GLY A 328 -15.34 21.69 -9.36
CA GLY A 328 -15.83 22.39 -10.55
C GLY A 328 -15.47 21.67 -11.86
N PRO A 329 -16.14 22.04 -12.97
CA PRO A 329 -16.08 21.31 -14.24
C PRO A 329 -14.68 21.25 -14.87
N LYS A 330 -13.82 22.26 -14.62
CA LYS A 330 -12.46 22.29 -15.16
C LYS A 330 -11.56 21.15 -14.64
N TYR A 331 -11.89 20.55 -13.50
CA TYR A 331 -11.15 19.42 -12.92
C TYR A 331 -11.61 18.06 -13.42
N LEU A 332 -12.70 18.01 -14.19
CA LEU A 332 -13.29 16.78 -14.70
C LEU A 332 -12.70 16.43 -16.07
N PRO A 333 -12.10 15.24 -16.25
CA PRO A 333 -11.72 14.72 -17.56
C PRO A 333 -12.92 14.53 -18.48
N GLU A 334 -12.74 14.79 -19.78
CA GLU A 334 -13.77 14.54 -20.80
C GLU A 334 -14.22 13.07 -20.75
N LYS A 335 -13.26 12.14 -20.68
CA LYS A 335 -13.50 10.69 -20.60
C LYS A 335 -13.13 10.14 -19.21
N PRO A 336 -13.87 9.13 -18.70
CA PRO A 336 -13.53 8.49 -17.43
C PRO A 336 -12.15 7.84 -17.49
N ARG A 337 -11.43 7.87 -16.37
CA ARG A 337 -10.13 7.19 -16.25
C ARG A 337 -10.35 5.75 -15.81
N GLN A 338 -9.91 4.80 -16.63
CA GLN A 338 -9.91 3.39 -16.27
C GLN A 338 -8.51 2.96 -15.86
N TYR A 339 -8.40 2.32 -14.71
CA TYR A 339 -7.16 1.73 -14.21
C TYR A 339 -7.29 0.22 -14.26
N THR A 340 -6.24 -0.46 -14.73
CA THR A 340 -6.20 -1.91 -14.82
C THR A 340 -4.87 -2.42 -14.28
N THR A 341 -4.90 -3.46 -13.47
CA THR A 341 -3.72 -4.23 -13.09
C THR A 341 -3.57 -5.44 -14.02
N LYS A 342 -2.32 -5.85 -14.32
CA LYS A 342 -2.05 -7.18 -14.87
C LYS A 342 -2.23 -8.19 -13.75
N ALA A 343 -3.47 -8.60 -13.47
CA ALA A 343 -3.77 -9.52 -12.37
C ALA A 343 -3.05 -10.86 -12.58
N LYS A 344 -2.36 -11.37 -11.55
CA LYS A 344 -1.84 -12.76 -11.53
C LYS A 344 -2.94 -13.78 -11.20
N ASN A 345 -4.07 -13.34 -10.65
CA ASN A 345 -5.16 -14.23 -10.22
C ASN A 345 -6.53 -13.54 -10.42
N ALA A 346 -7.15 -13.73 -11.57
CA ALA A 346 -8.40 -13.04 -11.95
C ALA A 346 -9.63 -13.41 -11.09
N GLN A 347 -9.53 -14.46 -10.27
CA GLN A 347 -10.62 -14.93 -9.40
C GLN A 347 -10.80 -14.08 -8.12
N GLU A 348 -9.76 -13.39 -7.66
CA GLU A 348 -9.80 -12.47 -6.50
C GLU A 348 -9.89 -11.00 -6.96
N ALA A 349 -10.47 -10.74 -8.14
CA ALA A 349 -10.59 -9.39 -8.71
C ALA A 349 -11.56 -8.53 -7.89
N HIS A 350 -11.04 -7.95 -6.81
CA HIS A 350 -11.75 -7.00 -5.97
C HIS A 350 -11.68 -5.59 -6.57
N GLU A 351 -12.66 -4.78 -6.19
CA GLU A 351 -12.60 -3.35 -6.47
C GLU A 351 -11.48 -2.69 -5.64
N ALA A 352 -11.00 -1.54 -6.08
CA ALA A 352 -10.09 -0.73 -5.30
C ALA A 352 -10.72 -0.21 -4.00
N ILE A 353 -9.88 0.23 -3.07
CA ILE A 353 -10.30 0.88 -1.83
C ILE A 353 -10.69 2.33 -2.13
N ARG A 354 -11.99 2.62 -2.00
CA ARG A 354 -12.61 3.91 -2.28
C ARG A 354 -13.81 4.16 -1.36
N PRO A 355 -14.34 5.39 -1.29
CA PRO A 355 -15.61 5.66 -0.64
C PRO A 355 -16.75 4.83 -1.26
N THR A 356 -17.70 4.39 -0.45
CA THR A 356 -18.95 3.77 -0.92
C THR A 356 -19.89 4.79 -1.56
N ASP A 357 -19.82 6.04 -1.09
CA ASP A 357 -20.55 7.21 -1.61
C ASP A 357 -19.61 8.43 -1.62
N PHE A 358 -19.36 8.98 -2.81
CA PHE A 358 -18.48 10.13 -2.98
C PHE A 358 -19.09 11.45 -2.49
N MET A 359 -20.40 11.55 -2.33
CA MET A 359 -21.08 12.73 -1.78
C MET A 359 -20.92 12.84 -0.25
N ARG A 360 -20.52 11.76 0.41
CA ARG A 360 -20.10 11.77 1.82
C ARG A 360 -18.68 12.32 1.93
N THR A 361 -18.53 13.63 1.72
CA THR A 361 -17.23 14.30 1.81
C THR A 361 -16.60 14.12 3.20
N PRO A 362 -15.26 14.15 3.34
CA PRO A 362 -14.59 14.02 4.64
C PRO A 362 -15.12 15.03 5.68
N ALA A 363 -15.44 16.25 5.25
CA ALA A 363 -16.05 17.27 6.11
C ALA A 363 -17.44 16.86 6.61
N SER A 364 -18.29 16.33 5.72
CA SER A 364 -19.68 15.95 6.07
C SER A 364 -19.76 14.82 7.09
N VAL A 365 -18.84 13.83 7.02
CA VAL A 365 -18.85 12.68 7.92
C VAL A 365 -18.03 12.88 9.19
N ARG A 366 -17.22 13.96 9.27
CA ARG A 366 -16.23 14.18 10.33
C ARG A 366 -16.78 14.02 11.74
N GLN A 367 -17.99 14.51 11.98
CA GLN A 367 -18.66 14.50 13.29
C GLN A 367 -19.07 13.10 13.78
N TYR A 368 -19.17 12.13 12.87
CA TYR A 368 -19.55 10.75 13.19
C TYR A 368 -18.36 9.81 13.35
N LEU A 369 -17.15 10.31 13.10
CA LEU A 369 -15.91 9.52 13.06
C LEU A 369 -14.97 9.91 14.20
N ASP A 370 -14.31 8.92 14.79
CA ASP A 370 -13.16 9.18 15.64
C ASP A 370 -12.00 9.80 14.83
N ALA A 371 -10.96 10.27 15.53
CA ALA A 371 -9.85 10.96 14.88
C ALA A 371 -9.05 10.08 13.91
N ASP A 372 -8.97 8.77 14.13
CA ASP A 372 -8.25 7.86 13.24
C ASP A 372 -9.09 7.53 12.00
N GLN A 373 -10.37 7.23 12.22
CA GLN A 373 -11.35 6.97 11.18
C GLN A 373 -11.47 8.16 10.23
N ALA A 374 -11.58 9.38 10.76
CA ALA A 374 -11.67 10.59 9.95
C ALA A 374 -10.44 10.79 9.06
N ARG A 375 -9.24 10.63 9.63
CA ARG A 375 -7.97 10.78 8.89
C ARG A 375 -7.79 9.72 7.81
N LEU A 376 -8.12 8.46 8.11
CA LEU A 376 -8.00 7.38 7.13
C LEU A 376 -9.05 7.52 6.01
N TYR A 377 -10.29 7.86 6.37
CA TYR A 377 -11.35 8.10 5.39
C TYR A 377 -11.00 9.27 4.46
N GLU A 378 -10.44 10.35 5.00
CA GLU A 378 -10.03 11.52 4.22
C GLU A 378 -9.03 11.15 3.12
N ILE A 379 -7.98 10.38 3.43
CA ILE A 379 -7.00 10.00 2.42
C ILE A 379 -7.59 9.04 1.39
N VAL A 380 -8.47 8.11 1.79
CA VAL A 380 -9.18 7.20 0.88
C VAL A 380 -10.05 7.98 -0.09
N TRP A 381 -10.84 8.93 0.43
CA TRP A 381 -11.70 9.79 -0.38
C TRP A 381 -10.90 10.65 -1.36
N LYS A 382 -9.86 11.34 -0.86
CA LYS A 382 -9.02 12.21 -1.69
C LYS A 382 -8.29 11.44 -2.79
N ARG A 383 -7.73 10.25 -2.49
CA ARG A 383 -7.05 9.42 -3.49
C ARG A 383 -8.01 8.93 -4.58
N ALA A 384 -9.20 8.45 -4.19
CA ALA A 384 -10.19 7.97 -5.14
C ALA A 384 -10.72 9.09 -6.05
N ILE A 385 -11.01 10.27 -5.49
CA ILE A 385 -11.39 11.47 -6.26
C ILE A 385 -10.27 11.88 -7.23
N ALA A 386 -9.04 12.04 -6.73
CA ALA A 386 -7.90 12.43 -7.55
C ALA A 386 -7.66 11.49 -8.73
N SER A 387 -7.88 10.18 -8.55
CA SER A 387 -7.76 9.19 -9.62
C SER A 387 -8.66 9.47 -10.83
N GLN A 388 -9.78 10.18 -10.65
CA GLN A 388 -10.73 10.52 -11.70
C GLN A 388 -10.63 11.98 -12.16
N MET A 389 -9.66 12.76 -11.68
CA MET A 389 -9.47 14.17 -12.04
C MET A 389 -8.55 14.35 -13.26
N GLN A 390 -8.54 15.58 -13.79
CA GLN A 390 -7.61 16.01 -14.84
C GLN A 390 -6.14 15.87 -14.39
N PRO A 391 -5.19 15.64 -15.33
CA PRO A 391 -3.77 15.76 -15.03
C PRO A 391 -3.46 17.18 -14.53
N ALA A 392 -2.41 17.29 -13.71
CA ALA A 392 -1.78 18.59 -13.49
C ALA A 392 -0.99 18.98 -14.76
N GLU A 393 -1.10 20.23 -15.18
CA GLU A 393 -0.32 20.81 -16.27
C GLU A 393 0.80 21.65 -15.67
N ILE A 394 2.04 21.25 -15.96
CA ILE A 394 3.24 21.82 -15.39
C ILE A 394 4.08 22.33 -16.56
N GLU A 395 4.48 23.59 -16.51
CA GLU A 395 5.47 24.12 -17.45
C GLU A 395 6.84 24.01 -16.81
N ARG A 396 7.70 23.18 -17.39
CA ARG A 396 9.09 23.02 -16.95
C ARG A 396 9.99 23.89 -17.81
N THR A 397 10.74 24.77 -17.16
CA THR A 397 11.76 25.60 -17.80
C THR A 397 13.14 25.03 -17.48
N THR A 398 13.93 24.78 -18.51
CA THR A 398 15.35 24.41 -18.39
C THR A 398 16.17 25.53 -19.01
N ALA A 399 17.08 26.11 -18.23
CA ALA A 399 18.10 27.03 -18.73
C ALA A 399 19.45 26.31 -18.76
N GLU A 400 20.11 26.30 -19.92
CA GLU A 400 21.50 25.87 -20.06
C GLU A 400 22.39 27.12 -20.06
N ILE A 401 23.40 27.12 -19.20
CA ILE A 401 24.28 28.26 -18.96
C ILE A 401 25.71 27.84 -19.30
N GLU A 402 26.37 28.63 -20.13
CA GLU A 402 27.80 28.51 -20.38
C GLU A 402 28.57 29.41 -19.41
N ALA A 403 29.65 28.87 -18.85
CA ALA A 403 30.64 29.64 -18.12
C ALA A 403 31.99 29.54 -18.82
N VAL A 404 32.60 30.68 -19.14
CA VAL A 404 33.90 30.76 -19.85
C VAL A 404 34.91 31.57 -19.04
N ASN A 405 36.09 30.99 -18.83
CA ASN A 405 37.25 31.66 -18.24
C ASN A 405 38.52 31.33 -19.05
N GLY A 406 38.91 32.24 -19.95
CA GLY A 406 40.01 32.00 -20.88
C GLY A 406 39.72 30.85 -21.84
N ALA A 407 40.56 29.83 -21.84
CA ALA A 407 40.39 28.62 -22.65
C ALA A 407 39.51 27.54 -21.98
N ARG A 408 39.12 27.73 -20.72
CA ARG A 408 38.35 26.75 -19.94
C ARG A 408 36.86 27.04 -20.01
N THR A 409 36.06 25.98 -20.01
CA THR A 409 34.60 26.06 -20.18
C THR A 409 33.86 25.15 -19.22
N ALA A 410 32.66 25.56 -18.81
CA ALA A 410 31.74 24.75 -18.03
C ALA A 410 30.31 24.95 -18.51
N GLU A 411 29.50 23.92 -18.33
CA GLU A 411 28.06 23.97 -18.54
C GLU A 411 27.38 23.84 -17.19
N LEU A 412 26.43 24.73 -16.92
CA LEU A 412 25.54 24.66 -15.78
C LEU A 412 24.10 24.59 -16.25
N ARG A 413 23.24 24.00 -15.42
CA ARG A 413 21.82 23.84 -15.69
C ARG A 413 21.01 24.37 -14.52
N ALA A 414 20.01 25.18 -14.83
CA ALA A 414 18.96 25.54 -13.90
C ALA A 414 17.64 24.95 -14.39
N ILE A 415 16.91 24.28 -13.50
CA ILE A 415 15.58 23.75 -13.78
C ILE A 415 14.61 24.42 -12.83
N GLY A 416 13.46 24.83 -13.35
CA GLY A 416 12.32 25.16 -12.52
C GLY A 416 11.02 24.79 -13.19
N SER A 417 9.95 24.81 -12.42
CA SER A 417 8.62 24.54 -12.94
C SER A 417 7.57 25.48 -12.35
N VAL A 418 6.50 25.66 -13.12
CA VAL A 418 5.30 26.38 -12.70
C VAL A 418 4.10 25.51 -13.00
N VAL A 419 3.28 25.27 -11.97
CA VAL A 419 1.98 24.62 -12.14
C VAL A 419 1.06 25.59 -12.87
N ARG A 420 0.72 25.29 -14.13
CA ARG A 420 -0.25 26.05 -14.95
C ARG A 420 -1.68 25.67 -14.59
N PHE A 421 -1.88 24.39 -14.28
CA PHE A 421 -3.13 23.86 -13.76
C PHE A 421 -2.84 22.75 -12.76
N ASP A 422 -3.39 22.84 -11.56
CA ASP A 422 -3.16 21.89 -10.48
C ASP A 422 -3.87 20.55 -10.69
N GLY A 423 -4.99 20.50 -11.42
CA GLY A 423 -5.67 19.25 -11.73
C GLY A 423 -5.90 18.40 -10.47
N PHE A 424 -5.51 17.14 -10.51
CA PHE A 424 -5.63 16.23 -9.36
C PHE A 424 -4.83 16.64 -8.11
N ILE A 425 -3.79 17.47 -8.23
CA ILE A 425 -2.96 17.94 -7.10
C ILE A 425 -3.81 18.75 -6.10
N ALA A 426 -4.87 19.41 -6.59
CA ALA A 426 -5.83 20.12 -5.75
C ALA A 426 -6.51 19.20 -4.71
N ALA A 427 -6.70 17.92 -5.04
CA ALA A 427 -7.31 16.93 -4.15
C ALA A 427 -6.28 16.12 -3.39
N TYR A 428 -5.24 15.61 -4.08
CA TYR A 428 -4.31 14.65 -3.51
C TYR A 428 -2.98 14.59 -4.28
N THR A 429 -1.87 14.68 -3.55
CA THR A 429 -0.51 14.46 -4.09
C THR A 429 0.24 13.54 -3.16
N ASP A 430 0.73 12.39 -3.65
CA ASP A 430 1.60 11.48 -2.87
C ASP A 430 2.76 12.26 -2.23
N GLN A 431 2.99 12.04 -0.94
CA GLN A 431 4.22 12.52 -0.31
C GLN A 431 5.38 11.83 -1.03
N LYS A 432 6.29 12.65 -1.58
CA LYS A 432 7.56 12.17 -2.09
C LYS A 432 8.40 11.70 -0.89
N ASP A 433 9.31 10.77 -1.13
CA ASP A 433 10.32 10.41 -0.13
C ASP A 433 11.15 11.67 0.20
N GLU A 434 11.40 11.91 1.49
CA GLU A 434 12.09 13.12 2.00
C GLU A 434 13.49 13.33 1.36
N ASP A 435 14.07 12.29 0.77
CA ASP A 435 15.40 12.31 0.11
C ASP A 435 15.37 12.75 -1.36
N SER A 436 14.20 13.07 -1.93
CA SER A 436 14.09 13.65 -3.27
C SER A 436 14.27 15.18 -3.20
N GLU A 437 15.50 15.65 -3.32
CA GLU A 437 15.80 17.06 -3.65
C GLU A 437 15.30 17.37 -5.07
N ASP A 438 13.99 17.50 -5.25
CA ASP A 438 13.44 17.91 -6.53
C ASP A 438 13.65 19.43 -6.71
N GLU A 439 14.71 19.78 -7.42
CA GLU A 439 14.92 21.12 -7.98
C GLU A 439 13.76 21.59 -8.86
N GLU A 440 12.96 20.63 -9.36
CA GLU A 440 11.80 20.88 -10.21
C GLU A 440 10.72 21.73 -9.53
N ASP A 441 10.59 21.73 -8.20
CA ASP A 441 9.55 22.49 -7.50
C ASP A 441 9.91 23.99 -7.31
N ARG A 442 11.11 24.43 -7.74
CA ARG A 442 11.53 25.85 -7.69
C ARG A 442 11.06 26.61 -8.93
N ARG A 443 10.62 27.86 -8.75
CA ARG A 443 10.33 28.76 -9.86
C ARG A 443 11.62 29.45 -10.31
N LEU A 444 11.91 29.42 -11.60
CA LEU A 444 12.97 30.25 -12.18
C LEU A 444 12.46 31.67 -12.46
N PRO A 445 13.30 32.70 -12.30
CA PRO A 445 13.02 34.05 -12.79
C PRO A 445 12.97 34.06 -14.32
N GLU A 446 12.58 35.19 -14.91
CA GLU A 446 12.66 35.33 -16.36
C GLU A 446 14.12 35.31 -16.81
N ILE A 447 14.48 34.30 -17.61
CA ILE A 447 15.81 34.16 -18.23
C ILE A 447 15.61 34.16 -19.75
N ARG A 448 16.44 34.92 -20.48
CA ARG A 448 16.42 34.99 -21.94
C ARG A 448 17.67 34.37 -22.53
N ALA A 449 17.50 33.59 -23.58
CA ALA A 449 18.64 33.05 -24.33
C ALA A 449 19.53 34.19 -24.85
N GLY A 450 20.84 34.03 -24.70
CA GLY A 450 21.85 34.98 -25.10
C GLY A 450 22.21 36.04 -24.06
N GLU A 451 21.47 36.17 -22.96
CA GLU A 451 21.75 37.21 -21.97
C GLU A 451 22.90 36.85 -21.04
N GLN A 452 23.62 37.89 -20.59
CA GLN A 452 24.68 37.76 -19.59
C GLN A 452 24.09 37.69 -18.19
N LEU A 453 24.71 36.87 -17.35
CA LEU A 453 24.29 36.59 -15.99
C LEU A 453 25.39 37.07 -15.02
N ASP A 454 24.97 37.78 -13.98
CA ASP A 454 25.86 38.25 -12.92
C ASP A 454 26.20 37.05 -12.01
N ARG A 455 27.48 36.87 -11.65
CA ARG A 455 27.89 35.87 -10.67
C ARG A 455 27.74 36.46 -9.27
N GLU A 456 26.83 35.91 -8.48
CA GLU A 456 26.65 36.31 -7.08
C GLU A 456 27.52 35.46 -6.14
N ALA A 457 27.50 34.13 -6.30
CA ALA A 457 28.31 33.20 -5.50
C ALA A 457 28.56 31.88 -6.24
N ILE A 458 29.68 31.22 -5.94
CA ILE A 458 29.94 29.83 -6.36
C ILE A 458 30.07 28.96 -5.12
N ASN A 459 29.25 27.91 -5.06
CA ASN A 459 29.19 26.97 -3.95
C ASN A 459 29.78 25.64 -4.40
N ALA A 460 30.70 25.10 -3.61
CA ALA A 460 31.20 23.73 -3.74
C ALA A 460 30.87 23.02 -2.42
N THR A 461 29.74 22.33 -2.40
CA THR A 461 29.25 21.67 -1.19
C THR A 461 29.74 20.24 -1.18
N GLN A 462 30.43 19.86 -0.10
CA GLN A 462 30.81 18.47 0.13
C GLN A 462 29.60 17.69 0.60
N HIS A 463 29.41 16.53 -0.02
CA HIS A 463 28.42 15.55 0.35
C HIS A 463 29.09 14.19 0.56
N THR A 464 28.34 13.29 1.15
CA THR A 464 28.75 11.90 1.32
C THR A 464 27.61 11.00 0.87
N THR A 465 27.93 9.91 0.21
CA THR A 465 26.92 8.91 -0.12
C THR A 465 26.34 8.30 1.16
N GLU A 466 25.06 7.95 1.12
CA GLU A 466 24.36 7.32 2.24
C GLU A 466 24.00 5.88 1.90
N PRO A 467 24.02 4.96 2.87
CA PRO A 467 23.55 3.61 2.64
C PRO A 467 22.04 3.61 2.33
N PRO A 468 21.52 2.57 1.67
CA PRO A 468 20.09 2.46 1.45
C PRO A 468 19.32 2.51 2.78
N PRO A 469 18.17 3.21 2.85
CA PRO A 469 17.46 3.37 4.10
C PRO A 469 16.90 2.02 4.59
N ARG A 470 16.88 1.84 5.91
CA ARG A 470 16.18 0.70 6.52
C ARG A 470 14.70 0.68 6.10
N TYR A 471 14.15 -0.52 6.00
CA TYR A 471 12.73 -0.68 5.74
C TYR A 471 11.88 -0.17 6.91
N SER A 472 10.90 0.68 6.63
CA SER A 472 9.67 0.77 7.45
C SER A 472 8.71 -0.36 7.09
N GLU A 473 7.65 -0.56 7.88
CA GLU A 473 6.55 -1.49 7.53
C GLU A 473 6.03 -1.24 6.11
N ALA A 474 5.76 0.02 5.77
CA ALA A 474 5.27 0.43 4.46
C ALA A 474 6.23 0.05 3.33
N SER A 475 7.51 0.37 3.46
CA SER A 475 8.50 0.06 2.43
C SER A 475 8.79 -1.44 2.30
N LEU A 476 8.67 -2.21 3.39
CA LEU A 476 8.78 -3.67 3.33
C LEU A 476 7.56 -4.27 2.63
N ILE A 477 6.36 -3.79 2.93
CA ILE A 477 5.12 -4.23 2.26
C ILE A 477 5.18 -3.95 0.75
N LYS A 478 5.62 -2.74 0.37
CA LYS A 478 5.87 -2.39 -1.04
C LYS A 478 6.83 -3.39 -1.69
N LYS A 479 7.95 -3.70 -1.01
CA LYS A 479 8.93 -4.65 -1.55
C LYS A 479 8.38 -6.08 -1.67
N LEU A 480 7.59 -6.52 -0.70
CA LEU A 480 6.93 -7.82 -0.73
C LEU A 480 5.93 -7.91 -1.90
N GLU A 481 5.14 -6.86 -2.13
CA GLU A 481 4.24 -6.75 -3.28
C GLU A 481 5.00 -6.81 -4.62
N GLU A 482 6.07 -6.02 -4.78
CA GLU A 482 6.92 -6.02 -5.99
C GLU A 482 7.48 -7.41 -6.30
N LEU A 483 7.86 -8.17 -5.28
CA LEU A 483 8.38 -9.53 -5.41
C LEU A 483 7.27 -10.60 -5.51
N GLY A 484 6.01 -10.22 -5.38
CA GLY A 484 4.86 -11.14 -5.37
C GLY A 484 4.76 -12.03 -4.12
N ILE A 485 5.42 -11.63 -3.03
CA ILE A 485 5.48 -12.33 -1.74
C ILE A 485 4.40 -11.76 -0.82
N GLY A 486 3.62 -12.65 -0.20
CA GLY A 486 2.47 -12.22 0.60
C GLY A 486 1.31 -11.70 -0.26
N ARG A 487 0.22 -11.31 0.40
CA ARG A 487 -1.04 -10.82 -0.17
C ARG A 487 -1.63 -9.74 0.74
N PRO A 488 -2.61 -8.95 0.27
CA PRO A 488 -3.38 -8.02 1.10
C PRO A 488 -3.79 -8.56 2.47
N SER A 489 -4.21 -9.83 2.52
CA SER A 489 -4.63 -10.50 3.75
C SER A 489 -3.49 -10.93 4.68
N THR A 490 -2.23 -10.96 4.22
CA THR A 490 -1.10 -11.51 4.98
C THR A 490 -0.06 -10.47 5.40
N TYR A 491 0.02 -9.29 4.76
CA TYR A 491 1.08 -8.30 5.03
C TYR A 491 1.24 -7.96 6.52
N THR A 492 0.15 -7.57 7.18
CA THR A 492 0.15 -7.25 8.61
C THR A 492 0.53 -8.45 9.48
N ALA A 493 0.05 -9.64 9.14
CA ALA A 493 0.33 -10.86 9.89
C ALA A 493 1.80 -11.27 9.79
N ILE A 494 2.43 -11.07 8.63
CA ILE A 494 3.86 -11.32 8.42
C ILE A 494 4.69 -10.44 9.36
N LEU A 495 4.47 -9.12 9.31
CA LEU A 495 5.19 -8.15 10.16
C LEU A 495 5.04 -8.47 11.65
N LYS A 496 3.78 -8.64 12.09
CA LYS A 496 3.48 -8.98 13.48
C LYS A 496 4.15 -10.28 13.92
N THR A 497 4.18 -11.31 13.06
CA THR A 497 4.84 -12.57 13.40
C THR A 497 6.36 -12.41 13.56
N LEU A 498 6.99 -11.53 12.79
CA LEU A 498 8.42 -11.26 12.92
C LEU A 498 8.74 -10.53 14.23
N GLU A 499 7.90 -9.57 14.61
CA GLU A 499 8.01 -8.82 15.85
C GLU A 499 7.72 -9.72 17.08
N ASP A 500 6.59 -10.43 17.11
CA ASP A 500 6.17 -11.34 18.20
C ASP A 500 7.17 -12.48 18.48
N ARG A 501 8.09 -12.75 17.53
CA ARG A 501 9.13 -13.79 17.64
C ARG A 501 10.51 -13.24 17.99
N ASP A 502 10.63 -11.93 18.18
CA ASP A 502 11.87 -11.19 18.42
C ASP A 502 12.90 -11.38 17.29
N TYR A 503 12.43 -11.52 16.04
CA TYR A 503 13.33 -11.57 14.88
C TYR A 503 13.65 -10.17 14.35
N VAL A 504 12.71 -9.25 14.49
CA VAL A 504 12.89 -7.83 14.19
C VAL A 504 12.36 -6.99 15.34
N SER A 505 12.86 -5.78 15.47
CA SER A 505 12.28 -4.75 16.35
C SER A 505 12.00 -3.49 15.56
N MET A 506 11.07 -2.68 16.06
CA MET A 506 10.81 -1.36 15.52
C MET A 506 11.60 -0.30 16.30
N ASP A 507 12.44 0.48 15.62
CA ASP A 507 13.03 1.71 16.17
C ASP A 507 12.74 2.88 15.22
N LYS A 508 12.18 3.97 15.74
CA LYS A 508 11.80 5.16 14.94
C LYS A 508 11.08 4.83 13.63
N ARG A 509 10.16 3.85 13.64
CA ARG A 509 9.41 3.33 12.47
C ARG A 509 10.26 2.60 11.42
N LYS A 510 11.47 2.20 11.76
CA LYS A 510 12.36 1.36 10.94
C LYS A 510 12.47 -0.02 11.59
N LEU A 511 12.50 -1.04 10.75
CA LEU A 511 12.69 -2.43 11.13
C LEU A 511 14.19 -2.69 11.26
N LEU A 512 14.61 -3.19 12.43
CA LEU A 512 15.97 -3.66 12.66
C LEU A 512 15.94 -5.17 12.88
N PRO A 513 16.80 -5.94 12.19
CA PRO A 513 16.92 -7.36 12.44
C PRO A 513 17.66 -7.59 13.76
N GLN A 514 17.04 -8.35 14.65
CA GLN A 514 17.64 -8.78 15.90
C GLN A 514 18.67 -9.89 15.66
N ALA A 515 19.60 -10.10 16.59
CA ALA A 515 20.65 -11.12 16.46
C ALA A 515 20.08 -12.51 16.13
N LYS A 516 18.97 -12.86 16.79
CA LYS A 516 18.22 -14.09 16.54
C LYS A 516 17.66 -14.19 15.12
N GLY A 517 17.14 -13.08 14.58
CA GLY A 517 16.63 -13.00 13.22
C GLY A 517 17.74 -13.16 12.19
N ARG A 518 18.89 -12.51 12.41
CA ARG A 518 20.08 -12.67 11.56
C ARG A 518 20.61 -14.10 11.54
N LEU A 519 20.73 -14.72 12.71
CA LEU A 519 21.15 -16.13 12.83
C LEU A 519 20.19 -17.07 12.11
N LEU A 520 18.88 -16.87 12.27
CA LEU A 520 17.89 -17.66 11.53
C LEU A 520 18.02 -17.46 10.02
N SER A 521 18.14 -16.22 9.56
CA SER A 521 18.29 -15.91 8.13
C SER A 521 19.52 -16.61 7.55
N ALA A 522 20.68 -16.43 8.18
CA ALA A 522 21.94 -17.05 7.74
C ALA A 522 21.89 -18.59 7.76
N PHE A 523 21.25 -19.18 8.77
CA PHE A 523 21.04 -20.63 8.83
C PHE A 523 20.16 -21.13 7.69
N LEU A 524 19.04 -20.46 7.42
CA LEU A 524 18.17 -20.86 6.32
C LEU A 524 18.87 -20.71 4.96
N GLU A 525 19.62 -19.63 4.75
CA GLU A 525 20.43 -19.45 3.55
C GLU A 525 21.48 -20.55 3.37
N SER A 526 22.14 -20.97 4.45
CA SER A 526 23.24 -21.95 4.36
C SER A 526 22.77 -23.39 4.14
N PHE A 527 21.55 -23.73 4.58
CA PHE A 527 21.09 -25.13 4.63
C PHE A 527 19.82 -25.40 3.80
N PHE A 528 19.13 -24.36 3.35
CA PHE A 528 17.85 -24.44 2.62
C PHE A 528 17.86 -23.49 1.41
N GLU A 529 18.87 -23.64 0.55
CA GLU A 529 19.04 -22.81 -0.66
C GLU A 529 17.94 -23.01 -1.73
N ARG A 530 17.21 -24.13 -1.68
CA ARG A 530 16.21 -24.53 -2.69
C ARG A 530 14.79 -24.53 -2.14
#